data_AF-D2DSJ1-F1
#
_entry.id   AF-D2DSJ1-F1
#
_cell.length_a   1.000
_cell.length_b   1.000
_cell.length_c   1.000
_cell.angle_alpha   90.00
_cell.angle_beta   90.00
_cell.angle_gamma   90.00
#
_symmetry.space_group_name_H-M   'P 1'
#
loop_
_entity.id
_entity.type
_entity.pdbx_description
1 polymer ?
#
loop_
_entity_poly.entity_id
_entity_poly.type
_entity_poly.pdbx_seq_one_letter_code
_entity_poly.pdbx_strand_id
1 'polypeptide(L)' 'YWKPLSLKNYEKAPSRMRVKNNGHSAQVEIDAPVAPRVSGGGLKGEYIFAQFHFHWGADSTLGSEHTIDGVRY' A
#
# COMPACT_ATOMS: atom_id res chain seq x y z
N TYR A 1 -2.14 -21.75 -10.68
CA TYR A 1 -1.87 -21.13 -9.37
C TYR A 1 -0.78 -20.09 -9.54
N TRP A 2 -1.02 -18.86 -9.10
CA TRP A 2 -0.02 -17.80 -9.18
C TRP A 2 0.95 -17.94 -8.01
N LYS A 3 2.25 -17.72 -8.28
CA LYS A 3 3.24 -17.54 -7.20
C LYS A 3 2.89 -16.28 -6.41
N PRO A 4 3.31 -16.16 -5.13
CA PRO A 4 3.17 -14.93 -4.36
C PRO A 4 3.75 -13.70 -5.08
N LEU A 5 3.37 -12.51 -4.60
CA LEU A 5 4.00 -11.27 -5.04
C LEU A 5 5.50 -11.29 -4.72
N SER A 6 6.29 -10.79 -5.66
CA SER A 6 7.71 -10.51 -5.44
C SER A 6 7.86 -9.02 -5.11
N LEU A 7 8.28 -8.75 -3.89
CA LEU A 7 8.53 -7.41 -3.37
C LEU A 7 10.02 -7.10 -3.51
N LYS A 8 10.35 -6.02 -4.23
CA LYS A 8 11.74 -5.57 -4.39
C LYS A 8 11.93 -4.21 -3.72
N ASN A 9 12.98 -4.07 -2.91
CA ASN A 9 13.35 -2.85 -2.19
C ASN A 9 12.35 -2.38 -1.13
N TYR A 10 11.35 -3.19 -0.76
CA TYR A 10 10.42 -2.85 0.33
C TYR A 10 11.10 -2.88 1.71
N GLU A 11 12.21 -3.62 1.81
CA GLU A 11 13.06 -3.73 2.99
C GLU A 11 14.00 -2.52 3.18
N LYS A 12 14.13 -1.67 2.16
CA LYS A 12 15.03 -0.50 2.20
C LYS A 12 14.27 0.72 2.70
N ALA A 13 14.82 1.37 3.72
CA ALA A 13 14.27 2.62 4.21
C ALA A 13 14.31 3.70 3.10
N PRO A 14 13.22 4.45 2.87
CA PRO A 14 13.27 5.60 1.98
C PRO A 14 14.12 6.71 2.61
N SER A 15 14.67 7.58 1.77
CA SER A 15 15.41 8.76 2.22
C SER A 15 14.50 9.80 2.87
N ARG A 16 13.22 9.85 2.46
CA ARG A 16 12.21 10.74 3.03
C ARG A 16 10.84 10.14 2.86
N MET A 17 9.99 10.28 3.88
CA MET A 17 8.54 10.08 3.79
C MET A 17 7.84 11.42 4.01
N ARG A 18 6.81 11.70 3.20
CA ARG A 18 5.95 12.87 3.35
C ARG A 18 4.52 12.40 3.57
N VAL A 19 3.91 12.87 4.65
CA VAL A 19 2.50 12.62 4.93
C VAL A 19 1.73 13.89 4.62
N LYS A 20 0.66 13.78 3.84
CA LYS A 20 -0.25 14.88 3.54
C LYS A 20 -1.69 14.49 3.83
N ASN A 21 -2.44 15.40 4.42
CA ASN A 21 -3.90 15.33 4.41
C ASN A 21 -4.36 15.81 3.03
N ASN A 22 -4.89 14.90 2.21
CA ASN A 22 -5.36 15.22 0.86
C ASN A 22 -6.87 15.57 0.81
N GLY A 23 -7.52 15.75 1.97
CA GLY A 23 -8.96 15.96 2.12
C GLY A 23 -9.79 14.68 2.23
N HIS A 24 -9.18 13.51 1.96
CA HIS A 24 -9.86 12.21 1.97
C HIS A 24 -9.14 11.15 2.82
N SER A 25 -7.82 11.24 2.96
CA SER A 25 -6.99 10.32 3.75
C SER A 25 -5.68 11.00 4.16
N ALA A 26 -4.96 10.37 5.09
CA ALA A 26 -3.52 10.51 5.19
C ALA A 26 -2.85 9.78 4.01
N GLN A 27 -2.29 10.52 3.05
CA GLN A 27 -1.53 9.97 1.93
C GLN A 27 -0.03 10.09 2.22
N VAL A 28 0.70 9.00 1.97
CA VAL A 28 2.14 8.92 2.15
C VAL A 28 2.85 8.76 0.81
N GLU A 29 3.80 9.66 0.56
CA GLU A 29 4.72 9.63 -0.56
C GLU A 29 6.15 9.45 -0.07
N ILE A 30 7.01 8.85 -0.89
CA ILE A 30 8.40 8.57 -0.52
C ILE A 30 9.38 9.09 -1.55
N ASP A 31 10.54 9.53 -1.09
CA ASP A 31 11.74 9.64 -1.92
C ASP A 31 12.67 8.49 -1.54
N ALA A 32 13.14 7.71 -2.51
CA ALA A 32 14.04 6.60 -2.27
C ALA A 32 15.13 6.57 -3.36
N PRO A 33 16.38 6.21 -3.03
CA PRO A 33 17.44 6.06 -4.03
C PRO A 33 17.10 4.96 -5.05
N VAL A 34 16.36 3.94 -4.59
CA VAL A 34 15.78 2.90 -5.44
C VAL A 34 14.32 2.72 -5.05
N ALA A 35 13.41 2.96 -5.97
CA ALA A 35 11.97 2.83 -5.71
C ALA A 35 11.57 1.37 -5.40
N PRO A 36 10.66 1.15 -4.43
CA PRO A 36 10.01 -0.14 -4.22
C PRO A 36 9.24 -0.57 -5.47
N ARG A 37 9.28 -1.87 -5.77
CA ARG A 37 8.62 -2.44 -6.95
C ARG A 37 7.94 -3.76 -6.62
N VAL A 38 6.86 -4.06 -7.34
CA VAL A 38 6.12 -5.31 -7.20
C VAL A 38 5.98 -6.00 -8.56
N SER A 39 6.11 -7.32 -8.57
CA SER A 39 5.87 -8.20 -9.73
C SER A 39 5.37 -9.57 -9.25
N GLY A 40 5.13 -10.52 -10.16
CA GLY A 40 4.59 -11.83 -9.78
C GLY A 40 3.09 -11.75 -9.44
N GLY A 41 2.55 -12.73 -8.70
CA GLY A 41 1.13 -12.69 -8.28
C GLY A 41 0.08 -12.68 -9.39
N GLY A 42 0.46 -13.00 -10.65
CA GLY A 42 -0.42 -12.86 -11.81
C GLY A 42 -0.44 -11.47 -12.46
N LEU A 43 0.43 -10.55 -12.02
CA LEU A 43 0.63 -9.26 -12.67
C LEU A 43 1.30 -9.42 -14.04
N LYS A 44 0.92 -8.57 -15.01
CA LYS A 44 1.44 -8.58 -16.39
C LYS A 44 2.85 -8.00 -16.52
N GLY A 45 3.36 -7.33 -15.48
CA GLY A 45 4.63 -6.63 -15.51
C GLY A 45 5.09 -6.23 -14.11
N GLU A 46 6.12 -5.40 -14.07
CA GLU A 46 6.64 -4.80 -12.85
C GLU A 46 6.04 -3.40 -12.65
N TYR A 47 5.57 -3.13 -11.43
CA TYR A 47 4.92 -1.88 -11.06
C TYR A 47 5.77 -1.18 -10.00
N ILE A 48 5.90 0.14 -10.14
CA ILE A 48 6.70 0.98 -9.25
C ILE A 48 5.78 1.62 -8.21
N PHE A 49 6.21 1.63 -6.95
CA PHE A 49 5.48 2.29 -5.88
C PHE A 49 5.25 3.77 -6.17
N ALA A 50 4.02 4.24 -5.99
CA ALA A 50 3.64 5.65 -6.18
C ALA A 50 3.33 6.34 -4.85
N GLN A 51 2.40 5.77 -4.06
CA GLN A 51 1.96 6.24 -2.75
C GLN A 51 1.26 5.10 -1.99
N PHE A 52 1.03 5.28 -0.69
CA PHE A 52 0.01 4.53 0.04
C PHE A 52 -0.87 5.46 0.87
N HIS A 53 -2.05 4.98 1.29
CA HIS A 53 -3.00 5.71 2.12
C HIS A 53 -3.85 4.73 2.94
N PHE A 54 -4.67 5.24 3.85
CA PHE A 54 -5.44 4.44 4.79
C PHE A 54 -6.94 4.77 4.70
N HIS A 55 -7.76 3.78 5.01
CA HIS A 55 -9.16 3.96 5.32
C HIS A 55 -9.38 3.47 6.75
N TRP A 56 -10.16 4.21 7.53
CA TRP A 56 -10.44 3.87 8.93
C TRP A 56 -11.84 4.34 9.31
N GLY A 57 -12.37 3.73 10.37
CA GLY A 57 -13.72 3.96 10.87
C GLY A 57 -13.70 4.52 12.28
N ALA A 58 -14.90 4.66 12.85
CA ALA A 58 -15.06 5.09 14.23
C ALA A 58 -14.50 4.06 15.24
N ASP A 59 -14.50 2.79 14.86
CA ASP A 59 -14.01 1.66 15.65
C ASP A 59 -13.51 0.52 14.75
N SER A 60 -13.05 -0.57 15.38
CA SER A 60 -12.49 -1.76 14.72
C SER A 60 -13.51 -2.60 13.94
N THR A 61 -14.78 -2.17 13.84
CA THR A 61 -15.84 -2.88 13.10
C THR A 61 -16.31 -2.11 11.87
N LEU A 62 -15.78 -0.90 11.61
CA LEU A 62 -16.30 0.03 10.60
C LEU A 62 -15.22 0.68 9.71
N GLY A 63 -13.97 0.18 9.70
CA GLY A 63 -12.87 0.85 9.01
C GLY A 63 -12.59 0.41 7.58
N SER A 64 -12.71 -0.87 7.31
CA SER A 64 -12.33 -1.46 6.03
C SER A 64 -13.41 -1.24 4.97
N GLU A 65 -12.96 -0.90 3.76
CA GLU A 65 -13.86 -0.79 2.61
C GLU A 65 -14.36 -2.18 2.17
N HIS A 66 -13.45 -3.15 2.14
CA HIS A 66 -13.74 -4.54 1.82
C HIS A 66 -14.12 -5.34 3.07
N THR A 67 -14.82 -6.45 2.87
CA THR A 67 -15.22 -7.38 3.92
C THR A 67 -14.75 -8.79 3.63
N ILE A 68 -14.48 -9.58 4.67
CA ILE A 68 -14.28 -11.03 4.58
C ILE A 68 -15.46 -11.68 5.29
N ASP A 69 -16.24 -12.48 4.57
CA ASP A 69 -17.46 -13.13 5.08
C ASP A 69 -18.43 -12.18 5.80
N GLY A 70 -18.53 -10.93 5.30
CA GLY A 70 -19.37 -9.87 5.85
C GLY A 70 -18.76 -9.07 7.01
N VAL A 71 -17.57 -9.46 7.49
CA VAL A 71 -16.87 -8.78 8.59
C VAL A 71 -15.97 -7.66 8.07
N ARG A 72 -16.01 -6.50 8.74
CA ARG A 72 -15.12 -5.34 8.54
C ARG A 72 -14.06 -5.27 9.63
N TYR A 73 -12.95 -4.58 9.32
CA TYR A 73 -11.77 -4.44 10.16
C TYR A 73 -11.29 -2.99 10.26
#